data_AF-A0A7V6SIL3-F1
#
_entry.id   AF-A0A7V6SIL3-F1
#
_cell.length_a   1.000
_cell.length_b   1.000
_cell.length_c   1.000
_cell.angle_alpha   90.00
_cell.angle_beta   90.00
_cell.angle_gamma   90.00
#
_symmetry.space_group_name_H-M   'P 1'
#
loop_
_entity.id
_entity.type
_entity.pdbx_description
1 polymer ?
#
loop_
_entity_poly.entity_id
_entity_poly.type
_entity_poly.pdbx_seq_one_letter_code
_entity_poly.pdbx_strand_id
1 'polypeptide(L)'
;MRNPFESREIWFLTGSQDLYGPETLEQVAEQSREIAATLDAAASVPVKIVWKPVLKEKDGIRRAMLEANAEDACVGVIAWMHTFSPAKMWIAGL
;
A
#
# COMPACT_ATOMS: atom_id res chain seq x y z
N MET A 1 -15.36 -5.87 24.64
CA MET A 1 -13.88 -6.02 24.61
C MET A 1 -13.33 -4.83 23.84
N ARG A 2 -12.29 -4.14 24.32
CA ARG A 2 -11.69 -3.02 23.60
C ARG A 2 -10.99 -3.57 22.35
N ASN A 3 -11.17 -2.94 21.18
CA ASN A 3 -10.46 -3.36 19.97
C ASN A 3 -8.95 -3.12 20.19
N PRO A 4 -8.09 -4.15 20.19
CA PRO A 4 -6.65 -3.97 20.42
C PRO A 4 -5.97 -3.17 19.30
N PHE A 5 -6.63 -2.98 18.16
CA PHE A 5 -6.16 -2.21 17.02
C PHE A 5 -6.75 -0.79 16.96
N GLU A 6 -7.38 -0.32 18.03
CA GLU A 6 -7.83 1.07 18.15
C GLU A 6 -6.65 2.03 17.86
N SER A 7 -6.85 2.98 16.95
CA SER A 7 -5.82 3.91 16.45
C SER A 7 -4.61 3.28 15.73
N ARG A 8 -4.70 2.01 15.30
CA ARG A 8 -3.68 1.37 14.46
C ARG A 8 -4.12 1.31 13.01
N GLU A 9 -3.15 1.30 12.10
CA GLU A 9 -3.39 1.20 10.66
C GLU A 9 -2.41 0.24 9.97
N ILE A 10 -2.87 -0.34 8.87
CA ILE A 10 -2.05 -1.09 7.93
C ILE A 10 -2.05 -0.33 6.61
N TRP A 11 -0.87 -0.14 6.03
CA TRP A 11 -0.74 0.55 4.74
C TRP A 11 -0.91 -0.41 3.59
N PHE A 12 -1.78 -0.07 2.64
CA PHE A 12 -1.98 -0.81 1.41
C PHE A 12 -1.13 -0.20 0.29
N LEU A 13 -0.03 -0.87 -0.03
CA LEU A 13 0.97 -0.45 -1.00
C LEU A 13 0.76 -1.18 -2.33
N THR A 14 0.60 -0.42 -3.41
CA THR A 14 0.39 -0.98 -4.76
C THR A 14 1.63 -0.77 -5.61
N GLY A 15 2.16 -1.86 -6.19
CA GLY A 15 3.33 -1.82 -7.07
C GLY A 15 2.96 -1.80 -8.55
N SER A 16 3.66 -0.95 -9.31
CA SER A 16 3.60 -0.88 -10.78
C SER A 16 4.94 -0.36 -11.35
N GLN A 17 4.93 0.19 -12.57
CA GLN A 17 6.06 0.86 -13.24
C GLN A 17 5.55 1.81 -14.34
N ASP A 18 6.32 2.86 -14.66
CA ASP A 18 5.90 3.89 -15.63
C ASP A 18 5.76 3.39 -17.08
N LEU A 19 6.33 2.22 -17.41
CA LEU A 19 6.23 1.62 -18.75
C LEU A 19 4.80 1.35 -19.22
N TYR A 20 3.84 1.31 -18.29
CA TYR A 20 2.42 1.08 -18.61
C TYR A 20 1.67 2.35 -19.06
N GLY A 21 2.27 3.54 -18.90
CA GLY A 21 1.63 4.79 -19.28
C GLY A 21 0.55 5.28 -18.30
N PRO A 22 0.11 6.54 -18.45
CA PRO A 22 -0.72 7.22 -17.46
C PRO A 22 -2.12 6.60 -17.29
N GLU A 23 -2.78 6.21 -18.38
CA GLU A 23 -4.13 5.62 -18.33
C GLU A 23 -4.16 4.32 -17.53
N THR A 24 -3.20 3.42 -17.76
CA THR A 24 -3.09 2.18 -16.98
C THR A 24 -2.75 2.47 -15.51
N LEU A 25 -1.91 3.47 -15.24
CA LEU A 25 -1.58 3.83 -13.85
C LEU A 25 -2.77 4.46 -13.11
N GLU A 26 -3.62 5.21 -13.79
CA GLU A 26 -4.89 5.72 -13.25
C GLU A 26 -5.83 4.57 -12.89
N GLN A 27 -5.97 3.59 -13.80
CA GLN A 27 -6.76 2.39 -13.54
C GLN A 27 -6.22 1.58 -12.35
N VAL A 28 -4.90 1.39 -12.26
CA VAL A 28 -4.26 0.72 -11.11
C VAL A 28 -4.54 1.47 -9.81
N ALA A 29 -4.50 2.80 -9.84
CA ALA A 29 -4.80 3.63 -8.67
C ALA A 29 -6.27 3.53 -8.26
N GLU A 30 -7.20 3.49 -9.21
CA GLU A 30 -8.64 3.31 -8.95
C GLU A 30 -8.93 1.94 -8.34
N GLN A 31 -8.48 0.86 -8.99
CA GLN A 31 -8.72 -0.51 -8.57
C GLN A 31 -8.08 -0.81 -7.20
N SER A 32 -6.89 -0.28 -6.93
CA SER A 32 -6.26 -0.44 -5.61
C SER A 32 -6.96 0.34 -4.50
N ARG A 33 -7.52 1.53 -4.79
CA ARG A 33 -8.35 2.27 -3.81
C ARG A 33 -9.62 1.50 -3.48
N GLU A 34 -10.28 0.94 -4.48
CA GLU A 34 -11.51 0.15 -4.28
C GLU A 34 -11.25 -1.08 -3.40
N ILE A 35 -10.16 -1.81 -3.65
CA ILE A 35 -9.77 -2.96 -2.82
C ILE A 35 -9.45 -2.53 -1.40
N ALA A 36 -8.65 -1.47 -1.22
CA ALA A 36 -8.30 -0.97 0.12
C ALA A 36 -9.55 -0.53 0.91
N ALA A 37 -10.49 0.18 0.26
CA ALA A 37 -11.75 0.60 0.87
C ALA A 37 -12.65 -0.61 1.22
N THR A 38 -12.69 -1.62 0.35
CA THR A 38 -13.43 -2.85 0.60
C THR A 38 -12.87 -3.61 1.81
N LEU A 39 -11.54 -3.67 1.93
CA LEU A 39 -10.88 -4.28 3.09
C LEU A 39 -11.11 -3.46 4.38
N ASP A 40 -11.04 -2.13 4.32
CA ASP A 40 -11.30 -1.25 5.45
C ASP A 40 -12.75 -1.38 5.97
N ALA A 41 -13.71 -1.57 5.07
CA ALA A 41 -15.12 -1.72 5.40
C ALA A 41 -15.50 -3.15 5.88
N ALA A 42 -14.60 -4.13 5.74
CA ALA A 42 -14.90 -5.51 6.07
C ALA A 42 -14.91 -5.74 7.60
N ALA A 43 -16.02 -6.22 8.15
CA ALA A 43 -16.16 -6.48 9.58
C ALA A 43 -15.15 -7.51 10.13
N SER A 44 -14.57 -8.34 9.27
CA SER A 44 -13.51 -9.30 9.61
C SER A 44 -12.12 -8.67 9.71
N VAL A 45 -11.94 -7.42 9.30
CA VAL A 45 -10.68 -6.67 9.36
C VAL A 45 -10.80 -5.63 10.48
N PRO A 46 -10.27 -5.91 11.69
CA PRO A 46 -10.48 -5.05 12.85
C PRO A 46 -9.54 -3.84 12.91
N VAL A 47 -8.70 -3.63 11.89
CA VAL A 47 -7.67 -2.58 11.81
C VAL A 47 -7.92 -1.71 10.58
N LYS A 48 -7.68 -0.41 10.69
CA LYS A 48 -7.86 0.54 9.59
C LYS A 48 -6.91 0.21 8.44
N ILE A 49 -7.41 0.21 7.21
CA ILE A 49 -6.61 0.05 5.99
C ILE A 49 -6.43 1.41 5.33
N VAL A 50 -5.18 1.82 5.14
CA VAL A 50 -4.83 3.10 4.53
C VAL A 50 -4.19 2.87 3.17
N TRP A 51 -4.92 3.21 2.11
CA TRP A 51 -4.37 3.23 0.76
C TRP A 51 -3.27 4.28 0.64
N LYS A 52 -2.17 3.93 -0.04
CA LYS A 52 -1.09 4.85 -0.41
C LYS A 52 -0.94 4.95 -1.92
N PRO A 53 -0.41 6.07 -2.46
CA PRO A 53 -0.17 6.23 -3.89
C PRO A 53 0.64 5.08 -4.50
N VAL A 54 0.35 4.77 -5.77
CA VAL A 54 1.01 3.68 -6.51
C VAL A 54 2.52 3.90 -6.58
N LEU A 55 3.28 2.87 -6.21
CA LEU A 55 4.72 2.86 -6.19
C LEU A 55 5.26 2.35 -7.52
N LYS A 56 6.05 3.18 -8.21
CA LYS A 56 6.50 2.94 -9.59
C LYS A 56 8.01 2.93 -9.77
N GLU A 57 8.73 3.37 -8.74
CA GLU A 57 10.19 3.54 -8.78
C GLU A 57 10.82 3.18 -7.43
N LYS A 58 12.11 2.81 -7.48
CA LYS A 58 12.89 2.36 -6.31
C LYS A 58 12.88 3.36 -5.16
N ASP A 59 13.09 4.64 -5.44
CA ASP A 59 13.22 5.66 -4.39
C ASP A 59 11.88 5.95 -3.71
N GLY A 60 10.78 5.93 -4.48
CA GLY A 60 9.42 6.00 -3.97
C GLY A 60 9.09 4.82 -3.05
N ILE A 61 9.44 3.59 -3.46
CA ILE A 61 9.25 2.39 -2.64
C ILE A 61 10.04 2.48 -1.33
N ARG A 62 11.34 2.83 -1.41
CA ARG A 62 12.19 2.99 -0.23
C ARG A 62 11.63 4.05 0.73
N ARG A 63 11.16 5.18 0.21
CA ARG A 63 10.57 6.25 1.02
C ARG A 63 9.31 5.77 1.73
N ALA A 64 8.39 5.12 1.02
CA ALA A 64 7.16 4.61 1.61
C ALA A 64 7.42 3.62 2.75
N MET A 65 8.43 2.74 2.62
CA MET A 65 8.81 1.81 3.69
C MET A 65 9.46 2.50 4.89
N LEU A 66 10.28 3.54 4.66
CA LEU A 66 10.84 4.34 5.75
C LEU A 66 9.76 5.14 6.50
N GLU A 67 8.79 5.70 5.77
CA GLU A 67 7.64 6.38 6.36
C GLU A 67 6.77 5.40 7.16
N ALA A 68 6.54 4.19 6.64
CA ALA A 68 5.81 3.15 7.36
C ALA A 68 6.52 2.75 8.67
N ASN A 69 7.85 2.66 8.68
CA ASN A 69 8.64 2.37 9.89
C ASN A 69 8.62 3.51 10.92
N ALA A 70 8.46 4.75 10.48
CA ALA A 70 8.48 5.93 11.33
C ALA A 70 7.09 6.32 11.88
N GLU A 71 6.02 5.74 11.33
CA GLU A 71 4.65 6.00 11.74
C GLU A 71 4.23 5.04 12.87
N ASP A 72 4.11 5.56 14.09
CA ASP A 72 3.74 4.77 15.28
C ASP A 72 2.36 4.09 15.14
N ALA A 73 1.44 4.66 14.35
CA ALA A 73 0.14 4.04 14.09
C ALA A 73 0.24 2.85 13.10
N CYS A 74 1.26 2.84 12.24
CA CYS A 74 1.46 1.83 11.21
C CYS A 74 1.99 0.53 11.84
N VAL A 75 1.14 -0.49 11.89
CA VAL A 75 1.47 -1.80 12.47
C VAL A 75 1.78 -2.86 11.40
N GLY A 76 1.76 -2.48 10.13
CA GLY A 76 2.10 -3.38 9.03
C GLY A 76 1.82 -2.80 7.66
N VAL A 77 2.27 -3.52 6.64
CA VAL A 77 2.05 -3.20 5.23
C VAL A 77 1.44 -4.41 4.50
N ILE A 78 0.52 -4.13 3.59
CA ILE A 78 0.04 -5.06 2.57
C ILE A 78 0.66 -4.60 1.25
N ALA A 79 1.50 -5.43 0.64
CA ALA A 79 2.09 -5.15 -0.66
C ALA A 79 1.39 -5.97 -1.75
N TRP A 80 0.78 -5.28 -2.72
CA TRP A 80 0.12 -5.91 -3.86
C TRP A 80 0.70 -5.42 -5.19
N MET A 81 1.25 -6.34 -5.97
CA MET A 81 1.80 -6.05 -7.30
C MET A 81 0.67 -6.16 -8.33
N HIS A 82 -0.06 -5.06 -8.54
CA HIS A 82 -1.20 -5.04 -9.46
C HIS A 82 -0.78 -5.35 -10.90
N THR A 83 0.39 -4.85 -11.30
CA THR A 83 1.06 -5.19 -12.56
C THR A 83 2.44 -5.76 -12.25
N PHE A 84 3.21 -6.14 -13.28
CA PHE A 84 4.61 -6.44 -13.04
C PHE A 84 5.34 -5.19 -12.52
N SER A 85 5.89 -5.30 -11.31
CA SER A 85 6.73 -4.30 -10.68
C SER A 85 8.08 -4.98 -10.43
N PRO A 86 9.17 -4.61 -11.15
CA PRO A 86 10.45 -5.25 -11.02
C PRO A 86 10.93 -5.35 -9.56
N ALA A 87 11.05 -6.57 -9.04
CA ALA A 87 11.36 -6.82 -7.63
C ALA A 87 12.67 -6.17 -7.16
N LYS A 88 13.62 -5.93 -8.07
CA LYS A 88 14.87 -5.21 -7.79
C LYS A 88 14.62 -3.78 -7.24
N MET A 89 13.52 -3.14 -7.59
CA MET A 89 13.15 -1.82 -7.07
C MET A 89 12.75 -1.87 -5.59
N TRP A 90 12.29 -3.03 -5.11
CA TRP A 90 11.81 -3.22 -3.73
C TRP A 90 12.93 -3.55 -2.74
N ILE A 91 14.10 -4.01 -3.20
CA ILE A 91 15.21 -4.47 -2.35
C ILE A 91 15.64 -3.44 -1.32
N ALA A 92 15.64 -2.15 -1.65
CA ALA A 92 16.11 -1.11 -0.72
C ALA A 92 15.04 -0.66 0.30
N GLY A 93 13.79 -1.09 0.11
CA GLY A 93 12.68 -0.81 1.02
C GLY A 93 12.33 -1.99 1.93
N LEU A 94 12.73 -3.22 1.57
CA LEU A 94 12.56 -4.44 2.36
C LEU A 94 13.84 -4.75 3.15
#